data_AF-A0A9X6AC33-F1
#
_entry.id   AF-A0A9X6AC33-F1
#
_cell.length_a   1.000
_cell.length_b   1.000
_cell.length_c   1.000
_cell.angle_alpha   90.00
_cell.angle_beta   90.00
_cell.angle_gamma   90.00
#
_symmetry.space_group_name_H-M   'P 1'
#
loop_
_entity.id
_entity.type
_entity.pdbx_description
1 polymer ?
#
loop_
_entity_poly.entity_id
_entity_poly.type
_entity_poly.pdbx_seq_one_letter_code
_entity_poly.pdbx_strand_id
1 'polypeptide(L)' 'WWDDLWLKESFADFMGAFALVGATRFENGWITFANRRKAWAYRADQLPSTHPITADIRDLQDAKLNFDGITYAKGASVLK' A
#
# COMPACT_ATOMS: atom_id res chain seq x y z
N TRP A 1 -18.13 3.84 -3.96
CA TRP A 1 -17.36 5.12 -3.86
C TRP A 1 -16.08 4.91 -3.07
N TRP A 2 -16.13 4.19 -1.95
CA TRP A 2 -14.94 3.80 -1.18
C TRP A 2 -14.19 2.59 -1.77
N ASP A 3 -14.74 1.93 -2.79
CA ASP A 3 -14.16 0.72 -3.40
C ASP A 3 -12.80 0.99 -4.11
N ASP A 4 -12.52 2.24 -4.46
CA ASP A 4 -11.24 2.70 -5.02
C ASP A 4 -10.29 3.31 -3.97
N LEU A 5 -10.56 3.14 -2.66
CA LEU A 5 -9.70 3.68 -1.60
C LEU A 5 -8.27 3.12 -1.71
N TRP A 6 -8.14 1.84 -2.07
CA TRP A 6 -6.85 1.19 -2.32
C TRP A 6 -6.05 1.90 -3.42
N LEU A 7 -6.72 2.38 -4.48
CA LEU A 7 -6.09 3.05 -5.60
C LEU A 7 -5.51 4.39 -5.17
N LYS A 8 -6.25 5.19 -4.39
CA LYS A 8 -5.74 6.48 -3.88
C LYS A 8 -4.51 6.30 -3.00
N GLU A 9 -4.61 5.39 -2.04
CA GLU A 9 -3.62 5.26 -0.98
C GLU A 9 -2.37 4.50 -1.44
N SER A 10 -2.53 3.43 -2.22
CA SER A 10 -1.41 2.73 -2.86
C SER A 10 -0.69 3.59 -3.89
N PHE A 11 -1.42 4.39 -4.65
CA PHE A 11 -0.83 5.30 -5.64
C PHE A 11 -0.06 6.44 -4.95
N ALA A 12 -0.60 7.02 -3.88
CA ALA A 12 0.10 8.05 -3.11
C ALA A 12 1.42 7.52 -2.54
N ASP A 13 1.42 6.29 -2.02
CA ASP A 13 2.60 5.67 -1.42
C ASP A 13 3.68 5.33 -2.48
N PHE A 14 3.26 4.84 -3.65
CA PHE A 14 4.13 4.66 -4.81
C PHE A 14 4.71 6.00 -5.30
N MET A 15 3.85 7.00 -5.50
CA MET A 15 4.25 8.32 -6.00
C MET A 15 5.18 9.05 -5.03
N GLY A 16 5.04 8.84 -3.73
CA GLY A 16 5.98 9.36 -2.73
C GLY A 16 7.40 8.84 -2.94
N ALA A 17 7.56 7.54 -3.16
CA ALA A 17 8.86 6.93 -3.45
C ALA A 17 9.40 7.38 -4.84
N PHE A 18 8.53 7.42 -5.85
CA PHE A 18 8.87 7.87 -7.20
C PHE A 18 9.36 9.32 -7.23
N ALA A 19 8.62 10.24 -6.59
CA ALA A 19 8.97 11.65 -6.51
C ALA A 19 10.26 11.87 -5.71
N LEU A 20 10.45 11.17 -4.58
CA LEU A 20 11.67 11.28 -3.77
C LEU A 20 12.92 10.92 -4.59
N VAL A 21 12.86 9.82 -5.34
CA VAL A 21 13.98 9.34 -6.17
C VAL A 21 14.19 10.25 -7.38
N GLY A 22 13.12 10.76 -8.01
CA GLY A 22 13.22 11.61 -9.20
C GLY A 22 13.57 13.07 -8.92
N ALA A 23 13.23 13.60 -7.74
CA ALA A 23 13.38 15.02 -7.42
C ALA A 23 14.61 15.35 -6.55
N THR A 24 15.33 14.34 -6.06
CA THR A 24 16.47 14.54 -5.15
C THR A 24 17.69 13.75 -5.59
N ARG A 25 18.86 14.08 -5.04
CA ARG A 25 20.09 13.30 -5.25
C ARG A 25 20.09 11.93 -4.56
N PHE A 26 19.02 11.58 -3.85
CA PHE A 26 18.93 10.34 -3.07
C PHE A 26 18.13 9.29 -3.84
N GLU A 27 18.84 8.36 -4.47
CA GLU A 27 18.23 7.38 -5.38
C GLU A 27 17.76 6.09 -4.67
N ASN A 28 18.21 5.89 -3.42
CA ASN A 28 17.96 4.67 -2.65
C ASN A 28 16.54 4.57 -2.05
N GLY A 29 15.62 5.49 -2.40
CA GLY A 29 14.25 5.50 -1.91
C GLY A 29 13.51 4.16 -2.13
N TRP A 30 13.78 3.50 -3.26
CA TRP A 30 13.19 2.19 -3.58
C TRP A 30 13.70 1.06 -2.66
N ILE A 31 14.93 1.15 -2.14
CA ILE A 31 15.48 0.18 -1.19
C ILE A 31 14.71 0.27 0.14
N THR A 32 14.46 1.49 0.60
CA THR A 32 13.64 1.72 1.80
C THR A 32 12.20 1.25 1.59
N PHE A 33 11.62 1.53 0.42
CA PHE A 33 10.28 1.06 0.05
C PHE A 33 10.21 -0.48 0.10
N ALA A 34 11.13 -1.18 -0.54
CA ALA A 34 11.16 -2.65 -0.55
C ALA A 34 11.32 -3.23 0.87
N ASN A 35 12.25 -2.69 1.67
CA ASN A 35 12.52 -3.23 3.01
C ASN A 35 11.43 -2.92 4.04
N ARG A 36 10.67 -1.83 3.87
CA ARG A 36 9.65 -1.42 4.84
C ARG A 36 8.24 -1.74 4.36
N ARG A 37 7.85 -1.26 3.18
CA ARG A 37 6.49 -1.42 2.65
C ARG A 37 6.26 -2.85 2.19
N LYS A 38 7.09 -3.37 1.27
CA LYS A 38 6.90 -4.73 0.73
C LYS A 38 7.04 -5.82 1.80
N ALA A 39 7.98 -5.66 2.74
CA ALA A 39 8.12 -6.59 3.87
C ALA A 39 6.94 -6.55 4.87
N TRP A 40 6.32 -5.39 5.07
CA TRP A 40 5.12 -5.29 5.90
C TRP A 40 3.91 -5.92 5.20
N ALA A 41 3.76 -5.69 3.89
CA ALA A 41 2.73 -6.34 3.07
C ALA A 41 2.81 -7.87 3.16
N TYR A 42 4.00 -8.46 2.97
CA TYR A 42 4.17 -9.91 3.09
C TYR A 42 3.80 -10.45 4.46
N ARG A 43 4.16 -9.75 5.54
CA ARG A 43 3.80 -10.18 6.90
C ARG A 43 2.30 -10.12 7.15
N ALA A 44 1.62 -9.07 6.69
CA ALA A 44 0.16 -8.97 6.82
C ALA A 44 -0.56 -10.04 5.98
N ASP A 45 -0.08 -10.28 4.76
CA ASP A 45 -0.70 -11.22 3.81
C ASP A 45 -0.57 -12.70 4.21
N GLN A 46 0.34 -13.02 5.13
CA GLN A 46 0.54 -14.36 5.68
C GLN A 46 -0.38 -14.68 6.86
N LEU A 47 -1.06 -13.69 7.44
CA LEU A 47 -1.95 -13.90 8.59
C LEU A 47 -3.33 -14.41 8.14
N PRO A 48 -4.04 -15.18 8.99
CA PRO A 48 -5.42 -15.60 8.70
C PRO A 48 -6.40 -14.43 8.51
N SER A 49 -6.04 -13.25 8.98
CA SER A 49 -6.78 -12.00 8.77
C SER A 49 -6.53 -11.34 7.40
N THR A 50 -5.80 -12.00 6.50
CA THR A 50 -5.56 -11.49 5.15
C THR A 50 -6.85 -11.33 4.36
N HIS A 51 -6.84 -10.41 3.39
CA HIS A 51 -7.94 -10.15 2.48
C HIS A 51 -7.42 -9.70 1.10
N PRO A 52 -8.27 -9.70 0.05
CA PRO A 52 -7.91 -9.15 -1.25
C PRO A 52 -7.60 -7.64 -1.17
N ILE A 53 -6.75 -7.12 -2.06
CA ILE A 53 -6.38 -5.69 -2.14
C ILE A 53 -7.64 -4.83 -2.41
N THR A 54 -8.59 -5.36 -3.17
CA THR A 54 -9.88 -4.73 -3.43
C THR A 54 -10.91 -5.29 -2.44
N ALA A 55 -11.51 -4.45 -1.62
CA ALA A 55 -12.63 -4.82 -0.75
C ALA A 55 -13.87 -4.00 -1.13
N ASP A 56 -15.04 -4.66 -1.10
CA ASP A 56 -16.35 -4.01 -1.27
C ASP A 56 -16.72 -3.34 0.06
N ILE A 57 -16.57 -2.02 0.14
CA ILE A 57 -16.67 -1.28 1.42
C ILE A 57 -18.09 -0.73 1.56
N ARG A 58 -18.89 -1.38 2.40
CA ARG A 58 -20.31 -1.08 2.55
C ARG A 58 -20.58 -0.08 3.67
N ASP A 59 -19.72 -0.03 4.68
CA ASP A 59 -19.82 0.92 5.78
C ASP A 59 -18.46 1.45 6.31
N LEU A 60 -18.54 2.33 7.31
CA LEU A 60 -17.39 3.02 7.90
C LEU A 60 -16.51 2.10 8.76
N GLN A 61 -17.03 0.98 9.26
CA GLN A 61 -16.26 -0.01 10.01
C GLN A 61 -15.48 -0.90 9.06
N ASP A 62 -16.09 -1.29 7.94
CA ASP A 62 -15.41 -1.97 6.84
C ASP A 62 -14.25 -1.11 6.29
N ALA A 63 -14.46 0.21 6.19
CA ALA A 63 -13.40 1.14 5.78
C ALA A 63 -12.21 1.10 6.75
N LYS A 64 -12.47 1.09 8.07
CA LYS A 64 -11.43 1.05 9.12
C LYS A 64 -10.60 -0.22 9.07
N LEU A 65 -11.22 -1.37 8.82
CA LEU A 65 -10.54 -2.65 8.72
C LEU A 65 -9.59 -2.74 7.51
N ASN A 66 -9.86 -1.94 6.47
CA ASN A 66 -9.02 -1.87 5.28
C ASN A 66 -7.87 -0.85 5.39
N PHE A 67 -7.71 -0.11 6.49
CA PHE A 67 -6.53 0.75 6.73
C PHE A 67 -5.34 -0.07 7.27
N ASP A 68 -4.84 -1.00 6.46
CA ASP A 68 -3.78 -1.92 6.87
C ASP A 68 -2.70 -2.12 5.79
N GLY A 69 -1.75 -3.02 6.09
CA GLY A 69 -0.61 -3.29 5.20
C GLY A 69 -0.99 -3.90 3.85
N ILE A 70 -2.20 -4.45 3.69
CA ILE A 70 -2.64 -5.09 2.46
C ILE A 70 -3.16 -4.02 1.48
N THR A 71 -4.10 -3.18 1.91
CA THR A 71 -4.66 -2.11 1.05
C THR A 71 -3.62 -1.07 0.62
N TYR A 72 -2.64 -0.80 1.49
CA TYR A 72 -1.59 0.20 1.25
C TYR A 72 -0.34 -0.41 0.63
N ALA A 73 0.32 -1.30 1.36
CA ALA A 73 1.68 -1.69 1.02
C ALA A 73 1.73 -2.81 -0.02
N LYS A 74 0.74 -3.72 -0.04
CA LYS A 74 0.61 -4.74 -1.11
C LYS A 74 0.22 -4.09 -2.43
N GLY A 75 -0.79 -3.22 -2.42
CA GLY A 75 -1.20 -2.47 -3.63
C GLY A 75 -0.09 -1.62 -4.22
N ALA A 76 0.62 -0.83 -3.40
CA ALA A 76 1.78 -0.05 -3.87
C ALA A 76 2.93 -0.92 -4.40
N SER A 77 3.10 -2.13 -3.85
CA SER A 77 4.12 -3.09 -4.32
C SER A 77 3.76 -3.77 -5.64
N VAL A 78 2.48 -3.84 -6.01
CA VAL A 78 2.03 -4.37 -7.31
C VAL A 78 2.21 -3.32 -8.43
N LEU A 79 2.13 -2.03 -8.09
CA LEU A 79 2.36 -0.93 -9.04
C LEU A 79 3.84 -0.76 -9.43
N LYS A 80 4.76 -1.36 -8.68
CA LYS A 80 6.21 -1.29 -8.93
C LYS A 80 6.74 -2.56 -9.60
#